data_AF-A0A7C4D182-F1
#
_entry.id   AF-A0A7C4D182-F1
#
_cell.length_a   1.000
_cell.length_b   1.000
_cell.length_c   1.000
_cell.angle_alpha   90.00
_cell.angle_beta   90.00
_cell.angle_gamma   90.00
#
_symmetry.space_group_name_H-M   'P 1'
#
loop_
_entity.id
_entity.type
_entity.pdbx_description
1 polymer ?
#
loop_
_entity_poly.entity_id
_entity_poly.type
_entity_poly.pdbx_seq_one_letter_code
_entity_poly.pdbx_strand_id
1 'polypeptide(L)'
;MCFNDDDPSLFHTIVESLYIELINPIGGSKTYVGVDVNEEDRCLMIIICSESLSQLRAVVNSVMYLMHALLYTIKIISNHIEKLSVK
;
A
#
# COMPACT_ATOMS: atom_id res chain seq x y z
N MET A 1 -5.26 -7.82 2.03
CA MET A 1 -3.99 -8.16 2.71
C MET A 1 -4.12 -7.75 4.16
N CYS A 2 -3.78 -8.62 5.10
CA CYS A 2 -3.86 -8.31 6.52
C CYS A 2 -2.47 -8.28 7.13
N PHE A 3 -2.26 -7.36 8.07
CA PHE A 3 -0.98 -7.14 8.72
C PHE A 3 -1.03 -7.68 10.15
N ASN A 4 -0.08 -8.56 10.45
CA ASN A 4 0.07 -9.16 11.78
C ASN A 4 1.12 -8.46 12.65
N ASP A 5 1.66 -7.32 12.21
CA ASP A 5 2.71 -6.61 12.97
C ASP A 5 2.21 -6.15 14.34
N ASP A 6 3.06 -6.19 15.35
CA ASP A 6 2.73 -5.78 16.72
C ASP A 6 2.58 -4.25 16.86
N ASP A 7 2.96 -3.49 15.82
CA ASP A 7 2.91 -2.02 15.81
C ASP A 7 1.74 -1.48 14.97
N PRO A 8 0.66 -0.98 15.59
CA PRO A 8 -0.48 -0.41 14.88
C PRO A 8 -0.14 0.88 14.11
N SER A 9 0.94 1.59 14.45
CA SER A 9 1.36 2.79 13.73
C SER A 9 1.90 2.48 12.33
N LEU A 10 2.44 1.26 12.14
CA LEU A 10 2.93 0.77 10.86
C LEU A 10 1.78 0.61 9.86
N PHE A 11 0.68 0.00 10.31
CA PHE A 11 -0.51 -0.20 9.51
C PHE A 11 -1.08 1.14 9.03
N HIS A 12 -1.18 2.11 9.95
CA HIS A 12 -1.65 3.45 9.61
C HIS A 12 -0.75 4.13 8.57
N THR A 13 0.57 4.04 8.73
CA THR A 13 1.54 4.60 7.77
C THR A 13 1.39 3.99 6.38
N ILE A 14 1.15 2.69 6.28
CA ILE A 14 0.92 1.99 5.01
C ILE A 14 -0.36 2.50 4.35
N VAL A 15 -1.45 2.59 5.13
CA VAL A 15 -2.76 3.06 4.64
C VAL A 15 -2.67 4.50 4.12
N GLU A 16 -2.08 5.41 4.89
CA GLU A 16 -1.91 6.82 4.47
C GLU A 16 -1.04 6.94 3.21
N SER A 17 0.07 6.21 3.15
CA SER A 17 0.97 6.22 1.99
C SER A 17 0.26 5.72 0.73
N LEU A 18 -0.57 4.69 0.85
CA LEU A 18 -1.36 4.18 -0.27
C LEU A 18 -2.42 5.16 -0.72
N TYR A 19 -3.14 5.82 0.20
CA TYR A 19 -4.13 6.82 -0.18
C TYR A 19 -3.50 7.96 -0.99
N ILE A 20 -2.35 8.48 -0.56
CA ILE A 20 -1.66 9.58 -1.25
C ILE A 20 -1.29 9.19 -2.69
N GLU A 21 -0.71 8.00 -2.86
CA GLU A 21 -0.19 7.53 -4.15
C GLU A 21 -1.31 7.06 -5.09
N LEU A 22 -2.43 6.55 -4.56
CA LEU A 22 -3.56 6.04 -5.36
C LEU A 22 -4.58 7.10 -5.74
N ILE A 23 -4.63 8.25 -5.06
CA ILE A 23 -5.49 9.40 -5.43
C ILE A 23 -5.08 10.03 -6.77
N ASN A 24 -3.93 9.65 -7.32
CA ASN A 24 -3.38 10.24 -8.54
C ASN A 24 -3.21 9.22 -9.70
N PRO A 25 -4.28 8.58 -10.20
CA PRO A 25 -4.15 7.72 -11.37
C PRO A 25 -3.77 8.59 -12.58
N ILE A 26 -2.50 8.48 -12.97
CA ILE A 26 -1.92 9.18 -14.12
C ILE A 26 -2.72 8.82 -15.37
N GLY A 27 -3.46 9.80 -15.88
CA GLY A 27 -4.12 9.74 -17.19
C GLY A 27 -5.60 9.41 -17.11
N GLY A 28 -6.40 10.21 -17.83
CA GLY A 28 -7.88 10.21 -17.90
C GLY A 28 -8.54 8.94 -18.45
N SER A 29 -8.06 7.77 -18.05
CA SER A 29 -8.72 6.48 -18.22
C SER A 29 -9.85 6.35 -17.19
N LYS A 30 -10.93 5.66 -17.56
CA LYS A 30 -12.01 5.26 -16.64
C LYS A 30 -11.56 4.10 -15.74
N THR A 31 -10.38 4.23 -15.16
CA THR A 31 -9.84 3.26 -14.21
C THR A 31 -10.05 3.83 -12.82
N TYR A 32 -10.77 3.08 -12.00
CA TYR A 32 -11.03 3.43 -10.61
C TYR A 32 -10.15 2.56 -9.73
N VAL A 33 -9.49 3.18 -8.75
CA VAL A 33 -8.78 2.48 -7.68
C VAL A 33 -9.34 3.00 -6.35
N GLY A 34 -9.91 2.09 -5.57
CA GLY A 34 -10.42 2.34 -4.23
C GLY A 34 -9.60 1.55 -3.20
N VAL A 35 -9.51 2.10 -2.00
CA VAL A 35 -8.94 1.43 -0.83
C VAL A 35 -10.03 1.33 0.22
N ASP A 36 -10.24 0.12 0.72
CA ASP A 36 -11.10 -0.18 1.86
C ASP A 36 -10.22 -0.74 2.98
N VAL A 37 -10.47 -0.27 4.21
CA VAL A 37 -9.61 -0.51 5.36
C VAL A 37 -10.48 -1.02 6.50
N ASN A 38 -10.16 -2.22 6.97
CA ASN A 38 -10.68 -2.75 8.22
C ASN A 38 -9.60 -2.57 9.28
N GLU A 39 -9.76 -1.55 10.11
CA GLU A 39 -8.83 -1.19 11.19
C GLU A 39 -8.79 -2.26 12.31
N GLU A 40 -9.92 -2.92 12.61
CA GLU A 40 -10.00 -3.93 13.66
C GLU A 40 -9.16 -5.17 13.29
N ASP A 41 -9.35 -5.67 12.06
CA ASP A 41 -8.60 -6.82 11.55
C ASP A 41 -7.25 -6.44 10.94
N ARG A 42 -6.93 -5.13 10.89
CA ARG A 42 -5.75 -4.56 10.22
C ARG A 42 -5.59 -5.10 8.80
N CYS A 43 -6.71 -5.11 8.08
CA CYS A 43 -6.82 -5.59 6.72
C CYS A 43 -7.05 -4.43 5.75
N LEU A 44 -6.37 -4.53 4.63
CA LEU A 44 -6.40 -3.64 3.48
C LEU A 44 -7.03 -4.38 2.32
N MET A 45 -8.02 -3.79 1.66
CA MET A 45 -8.57 -4.26 0.40
C MET A 45 -8.42 -3.16 -0.65
N ILE A 46 -7.78 -3.49 -1.77
CA ILE A 46 -7.65 -2.59 -2.91
C ILE A 46 -8.63 -3.06 -3.98
N ILE A 47 -9.55 -2.18 -4.36
CA ILE A 47 -10.57 -2.43 -5.38
C ILE A 47 -10.11 -1.72 -6.65
N ILE A 48 -9.95 -2.47 -7.74
CA ILE A 48 -9.53 -1.91 -9.03
C ILE A 48 -10.61 -2.24 -10.06
N CYS A 49 -11.17 -1.20 -10.71
CA CYS A 49 -12.13 -1.34 -11.79
C CYS A 49 -11.57 -0.72 -13.06
N SER A 50 -11.64 -1.43 -14.18
CA SER A 50 -11.12 -0.96 -15.46
C SER A 50 -11.96 -1.51 -16.62
N GLU A 51 -11.99 -0.78 -17.74
CA GLU A 51 -12.76 -1.18 -18.94
C GLU A 51 -12.05 -2.26 -19.79
N SER A 52 -10.77 -2.51 -19.54
CA SER A 52 -10.00 -3.53 -20.28
C SER A 52 -9.06 -4.33 -19.39
N LEU A 53 -8.84 -5.60 -19.75
CA LEU A 53 -7.88 -6.47 -19.07
C LEU A 53 -6.45 -5.92 -19.11
N SER A 54 -6.05 -5.28 -20.20
CA SER A 54 -4.72 -4.68 -20.35
C SER A 54 -4.49 -3.54 -19.37
N GLN A 55 -5.48 -2.67 -19.18
CA GLN A 55 -5.42 -1.59 -18.19
C GLN A 55 -5.48 -2.12 -16.77
N LEU A 56 -6.38 -3.09 -16.49
CA LEU A 56 -6.44 -3.76 -15.19
C LEU A 56 -5.08 -4.35 -14.81
N ARG A 57 -4.43 -5.07 -15.74
CA ARG A 57 -3.10 -5.64 -15.52
C ARG A 57 -2.05 -4.57 -15.24
N ALA A 58 -2.06 -3.46 -15.97
CA ALA A 58 -1.12 -2.37 -15.75
C ALA A 58 -1.29 -1.74 -14.36
N VAL A 59 -2.52 -1.49 -13.95
CA VAL A 59 -2.81 -0.90 -12.63
C VAL A 59 -2.51 -1.87 -11.50
N VAL A 60 -2.89 -3.15 -11.62
CA VAL A 60 -2.52 -4.20 -10.64
C VAL A 60 -1.01 -4.25 -10.46
N ASN A 61 -0.23 -4.25 -11.55
CA ASN A 61 1.22 -4.25 -11.46
C ASN A 61 1.76 -2.99 -10.76
N SER A 62 1.24 -1.81 -11.11
CA SER A 62 1.63 -0.54 -10.49
C SER A 62 1.36 -0.55 -8.98
N VAL A 63 0.19 -1.00 -8.55
CA VAL A 63 -0.20 -1.13 -7.15
C VAL A 63 0.70 -2.13 -6.42
N MET A 64 1.00 -3.28 -7.03
CA MET A 64 1.88 -4.30 -6.43
C MET A 64 3.31 -3.79 -6.25
N TYR A 65 3.84 -3.03 -7.22
CA TYR A 65 5.16 -2.40 -7.08
C TYR A 65 5.19 -1.35 -5.97
N LEU A 66 4.15 -0.51 -5.88
CA LEU A 66 4.02 0.47 -4.82
C LEU A 66 3.98 -0.19 -3.44
N MET A 67 3.13 -1.21 -3.27
CA MET A 67 3.05 -2.01 -2.04
C MET A 67 4.41 -2.60 -1.66
N HIS A 68 5.11 -3.21 -2.61
CA HIS A 68 6.43 -3.77 -2.37
C HIS A 68 7.43 -2.70 -1.93
N ALA A 69 7.46 -1.55 -2.61
CA ALA A 69 8.39 -0.46 -2.28
C ALA A 69 8.12 0.11 -0.88
N LEU A 70 6.85 0.31 -0.50
CA LEU A 70 6.45 0.77 0.83
C LEU A 70 6.90 -0.20 1.92
N LEU A 71 6.57 -1.49 1.79
CA LEU A 71 6.93 -2.51 2.78
C LEU A 71 8.45 -2.67 2.90
N TYR A 72 9.17 -2.61 1.77
CA TYR A 72 10.63 -2.66 1.77
C TYR A 72 11.25 -1.44 2.47
N THR A 73 10.71 -0.24 2.23
CA THR A 73 11.16 1.00 2.86
C THR A 73 10.96 0.96 4.37
N ILE A 74 9.77 0.54 4.81
CA ILE A 74 9.44 0.32 6.23
C ILE A 74 10.44 -0.64 6.86
N LYS A 75 10.67 -1.80 6.22
CA LYS A 75 11.62 -2.80 6.72
C LYS A 75 13.04 -2.24 6.88
N ILE A 76 13.51 -1.43 5.94
CA ILE A 76 14.84 -0.79 6.05
C ILE A 76 14.90 0.15 7.25
N ILE A 77 13.87 0.99 7.40
CA ILE A 77 13.80 1.98 8.48
C ILE A 77 13.76 1.28 9.84
N SER A 78 12.88 0.30 10.02
CA SER A 78 12.77 -0.46 11.28
C SER A 78 14.11 -1.12 11.66
N ASN A 79 14.78 -1.78 10.70
CA ASN A 79 16.09 -2.39 10.92
C ASN A 79 17.19 -1.37 11.27
N HIS A 80 17.08 -0.12 10.77
CA HIS A 80 18.04 0.94 11.09
C HIS A 80 17.79 1.52 12.48
N ILE A 81 16.52 1.68 12.89
CA ILE A 81 16.16 2.15 14.23
C ILE A 81 16.62 1.14 15.29
N GLU A 82 16.39 -0.16 15.07
CA GLU A 82 16.87 -1.22 15.98
C GLU A 82 18.39 -1.21 16.13
N LYS A 83 19.15 -0.96 15.05
CA LYS A 83 20.61 -0.86 15.14
C LYS A 83 21.10 0.36 15.92
N LEU A 84 20.30 1.43 15.98
CA LEU A 84 20.62 2.66 16.72
C LEU A 84 20.21 2.58 18.20
N SER A 85 19.18 1.80 18.55
CA SER A 85 18.72 1.63 19.93
C SER A 85 19.56 0.65 20.77
N VAL A 86 20.40 -0.16 20.13
CA VAL A 86 21.31 -1.13 20.79
C VAL A 86 22.72 -0.54 21.01
N LYS A 87 22.89 0.78 20.91
CA LYS A 87 24.11 1.52 21.26
C LYS A 87 23.85 2.49 22.40
#